data_AF-A0A7C0YQK0-F1
#
_entry.id   AF-A0A7C0YQK0-F1
#
_cell.length_a   1.000
_cell.length_b   1.000
_cell.length_c   1.000
_cell.angle_alpha   90.00
_cell.angle_beta   90.00
_cell.angle_gamma   90.00
#
_symmetry.space_group_name_H-M   'P 1'
#
loop_
_entity.id
_entity.type
_entity.pdbx_description
1 polymer ?
#
loop_
_entity_poly.entity_id
_entity_poly.type
_entity_poly.pdbx_seq_one_letter_code
_entity_poly.pdbx_strand_id
1 'polypeptide(L)'
;MEYDLRTPLGEEVRKLKAGDKVYLNGTVVTARDKAHERAMGEEIPFLSGSAIYHCGPLMRKNGEWEVIAAGPTTSSRMEAFG
;
A
#
# COMPACT_ATOMS: atom_id res chain seq x y z
N MET A 1 19.70 -6.92 -4.06
CA MET A 1 20.02 -5.55 -4.54
C MET A 1 19.14 -4.55 -3.78
N GLU A 2 19.40 -3.26 -3.93
CA GLU A 2 18.62 -2.20 -3.31
C GLU A 2 18.01 -1.31 -4.39
N TYR A 3 16.75 -0.93 -4.24
CA TYR A 3 16.00 -0.11 -5.18
C TYR A 3 15.28 1.03 -4.48
N ASP A 4 15.35 2.22 -5.05
CA ASP A 4 14.50 3.36 -4.69
C ASP A 4 13.40 3.48 -5.76
N LEU A 5 12.17 3.11 -5.41
CA LEU A 5 11.01 3.22 -6.27
C LEU A 5 10.14 4.42 -5.88
N ARG A 6 9.35 4.90 -6.84
CA ARG A 6 8.42 6.01 -6.62
C ARG A 6 7.07 5.71 -7.25
N THR A 7 5.99 5.92 -6.52
CA THR A 7 4.64 5.83 -7.08
C THR A 7 4.30 7.05 -7.95
N PRO A 8 3.49 6.90 -9.01
CA PRO A 8 2.88 5.65 -9.48
C PRO A 8 3.92 4.70 -10.10
N LEU A 9 3.85 3.43 -9.71
CA LEU A 9 4.73 2.36 -10.15
C LEU A 9 4.37 1.91 -11.57
N GLY A 10 5.39 1.59 -12.36
CA GLY A 10 5.28 1.06 -13.72
C GLY A 10 6.01 -0.27 -13.90
N GLU A 11 6.52 -0.49 -15.11
CA GLU A 11 7.20 -1.73 -15.51
C GLU A 11 8.49 -2.02 -14.73
N GLU A 12 9.09 -1.02 -14.08
CA GLU A 12 10.30 -1.18 -13.28
C GLU A 12 10.15 -2.21 -12.15
N VAL A 13 8.93 -2.40 -11.63
CA VAL A 13 8.64 -3.41 -10.59
C VAL A 13 8.91 -4.83 -11.07
N ARG A 14 8.86 -5.08 -12.40
CA ARG A 14 9.13 -6.41 -12.97
C ARG A 14 10.60 -6.82 -12.86
N LYS A 15 11.51 -5.89 -12.54
CA LYS A 15 12.94 -6.16 -12.34
C LYS A 15 13.23 -6.72 -10.94
N LEU A 16 12.30 -6.55 -10.00
CA LEU A 16 12.47 -6.97 -8.61
C LEU A 16 12.55 -8.50 -8.51
N LYS A 17 13.39 -8.97 -7.59
CA LYS A 17 13.50 -10.38 -7.23
C LYS A 17 13.28 -10.55 -5.73
N ALA A 18 12.85 -11.75 -5.33
CA ALA A 18 12.71 -12.09 -3.92
C ALA A 18 14.05 -11.87 -3.18
N GLY A 19 14.00 -11.18 -2.05
CA GLY A 19 15.17 -10.81 -1.26
C GLY A 19 15.77 -9.45 -1.59
N ASP A 20 15.29 -8.74 -2.63
CA ASP A 20 15.67 -7.35 -2.87
C ASP A 20 15.11 -6.41 -1.80
N LYS A 21 15.89 -5.40 -1.43
CA LYS A 21 15.45 -4.31 -0.56
C LYS A 21 14.87 -3.19 -1.41
N VAL A 22 13.72 -2.67 -1.00
CA VAL A 22 13.01 -1.60 -1.72
C VAL A 22 12.67 -0.49 -0.75
N TYR A 23 13.05 0.72 -1.10
CA TYR A 23 12.52 1.95 -0.51
C TYR A 23 11.48 2.51 -1.45
N LEU A 24 10.30 2.84 -0.92
CA LEU A 24 9.19 3.36 -1.71
C LEU A 24 8.91 4.81 -1.32
N ASN A 25 8.92 5.68 -2.33
CA ASN A 25 8.64 7.10 -2.19
C ASN A 25 7.33 7.47 -2.90
N GLY A 26 6.66 8.52 -2.43
CA GLY A 26 5.40 9.00 -3.02
C GLY A 26 4.18 8.57 -2.22
N THR A 27 3.03 8.52 -2.89
CA THR A 27 1.74 8.20 -2.27
C THR A 27 1.57 6.69 -2.13
N VAL A 28 1.18 6.26 -0.94
CA VAL A 28 0.83 4.87 -0.61
C VAL A 28 -0.58 4.87 -0.01
N VAL A 29 -1.39 3.87 -0.37
CA VAL A 29 -2.78 3.76 0.09
C VAL A 29 -2.88 2.68 1.15
N THR A 30 -3.48 2.97 2.30
CA THR A 30 -3.69 1.93 3.33
C THR A 30 -5.03 1.23 3.12
N ALA A 31 -5.03 -0.10 3.08
CA ALA A 31 -6.25 -0.90 3.04
C ALA A 31 -6.05 -2.23 3.77
N ARG A 32 -7.13 -2.74 4.38
CA ARG A 32 -7.20 -4.06 5.06
C ARG A 32 -8.54 -4.70 4.76
N ASP A 33 -8.99 -5.65 5.58
CA ASP A 33 -10.14 -6.54 5.35
C ASP A 33 -11.39 -5.81 4.85
N LYS A 34 -11.95 -4.88 5.64
CA LYS A 34 -13.19 -4.18 5.27
C LYS A 34 -13.05 -3.29 4.02
N ALA A 35 -11.85 -2.76 3.78
CA ALA A 35 -11.59 -1.94 2.60
C ALA A 35 -11.50 -2.81 1.35
N HIS A 36 -10.86 -3.98 1.43
CA HIS A 36 -10.84 -4.95 0.34
C HIS A 36 -12.23 -5.53 0.07
N GLU A 37 -12.96 -5.88 1.14
CA GLU A 37 -14.35 -6.37 1.04
C GLU A 37 -15.25 -5.38 0.30
N ARG A 38 -15.14 -4.09 0.63
CA ARG A 38 -15.89 -3.04 -0.06
C ARG A 38 -15.43 -2.82 -1.51
N ALA A 39 -14.14 -2.95 -1.78
CA ALA A 39 -13.57 -2.75 -3.11
C ALA A 39 -13.93 -3.89 -4.08
N MET A 40 -14.36 -5.05 -3.58
CA MET A 40 -14.75 -6.16 -4.44
C MET A 40 -15.93 -5.77 -5.34
N GLY A 41 -15.68 -5.76 -6.65
CA GLY A 41 -16.69 -5.43 -7.66
C GLY A 41 -16.83 -3.94 -7.98
N GLU A 42 -16.00 -3.07 -7.38
CA GLU A 42 -15.96 -1.64 -7.71
C GLU A 42 -14.67 -1.28 -8.45
N GLU A 43 -14.77 -0.42 -9.48
CA GLU A 43 -13.60 0.18 -10.11
C GLU A 43 -13.10 1.36 -9.26
N ILE A 44 -11.86 1.28 -8.78
CA ILE A 44 -11.26 2.32 -7.94
C ILE A 44 -10.17 3.06 -8.75
N PRO A 45 -10.49 4.23 -9.34
CA PRO A 45 -9.67 4.84 -10.38
C PRO A 45 -8.29 5.34 -9.92
N PHE A 46 -8.08 5.50 -8.61
CA PHE A 46 -6.80 5.98 -8.04
C PHE A 46 -5.82 4.86 -7.66
N LEU A 47 -6.18 3.58 -7.84
CA LEU A 47 -5.30 2.46 -7.46
C LEU A 47 -4.30 2.07 -8.53
N SER A 48 -4.49 2.47 -9.79
CA SER A 48 -3.56 2.12 -10.87
C SER A 48 -2.17 2.70 -10.59
N GLY A 49 -1.15 1.84 -10.56
CA GLY A 49 0.23 2.20 -10.20
C GLY A 49 0.44 2.53 -8.71
N SER A 50 -0.59 2.46 -7.88
CA SER A 50 -0.45 2.68 -6.44
C SER A 50 0.09 1.44 -5.72
N ALA A 51 0.69 1.65 -4.55
CA ALA A 51 1.02 0.58 -3.62
C ALA A 51 -0.02 0.54 -2.50
N ILE A 52 -0.58 -0.65 -2.24
CA ILE A 52 -1.47 -0.88 -1.10
C ILE A 52 -0.61 -1.33 0.08
N TYR A 53 -0.71 -0.60 1.18
CA TYR A 53 -0.09 -0.97 2.45
C TYR A 53 -1.12 -1.57 3.39
N HIS A 54 -0.93 -2.85 3.71
CA HIS A 54 -1.73 -3.56 4.70
C HIS A 54 -1.43 -3.01 6.09
N CYS A 55 -2.15 -1.96 6.47
CA CYS A 55 -1.91 -1.18 7.67
C CYS A 55 -3.22 -0.60 8.22
N GLY A 56 -3.35 -0.58 9.55
CA GLY A 56 -4.34 0.22 10.26
C GLY A 56 -3.62 1.36 10.98
N PRO A 57 -3.39 2.52 10.32
CA PRO A 57 -2.56 3.56 10.90
C PRO A 57 -3.25 4.24 12.08
N LEU A 58 -2.45 4.68 13.05
CA LEU A 58 -2.88 5.60 14.08
C LEU A 58 -2.71 7.02 13.54
N MET A 59 -3.83 7.74 13.42
CA MET A 59 -3.87 9.10 12.88
C MET A 59 -4.22 10.10 13.98
N ARG A 60 -3.64 11.30 13.91
CA ARG A 60 -4.01 12.46 14.74
C ARG A 60 -4.43 13.61 13.84
N LYS A 61 -5.36 14.45 14.30
CA LYS A 61 -5.79 15.65 13.57
C LYS A 61 -5.57 16.91 14.40
N ASN A 62 -4.55 17.68 14.05
CA ASN A 62 -4.23 18.97 14.66
C ASN A 62 -4.18 20.04 13.56
N GLY A 63 -5.33 20.30 12.93
CA GLY A 63 -5.42 21.02 11.66
C GLY A 63 -5.43 20.02 10.50
N GLU A 64 -4.25 19.51 10.14
CA GLU A 64 -4.09 18.45 9.15
C GLU A 64 -4.01 17.06 9.79
N TRP A 65 -4.19 16.03 8.96
CA TRP A 65 -4.03 14.64 9.39
C TRP A 65 -2.55 14.27 9.42
N GLU A 66 -2.10 13.78 10.57
CA GLU A 66 -0.74 13.29 10.80
C GLU A 66 -0.76 11.79 11.09
N VAL A 67 0.15 11.05 10.48
CA VAL A 67 0.41 9.64 10.83
C VAL A 67 1.27 9.60 12.09
N ILE A 68 0.77 8.98 13.15
CA ILE A 68 1.51 8.77 14.40
C ILE A 68 2.23 7.43 14.40
N ALA A 69 1.57 6.40 13.88
CA ALA A 69 2.15 5.07 13.72
C ALA A 69 1.50 4.37 12.52
N ALA A 70 2.30 3.66 11.74
CA ALA A 70 1.85 2.90 10.57
C ALA A 70 2.59 1.56 10.46
N GLY A 71 2.46 0.72 11.49
CA GLY A 71 2.99 -0.64 11.45
C GLY A 71 2.16 -1.55 10.52
N PRO A 72 2.77 -2.58 9.92
CA PRO A 72 2.07 -3.50 9.04
C PRO A 72 1.09 -4.39 9.81
N THR A 73 0.12 -4.94 9.10
CA THR A 73 -0.69 -6.08 9.56
C THR A 73 -0.43 -7.32 8.70
N THR A 74 -0.89 -8.48 9.16
CA THR A 74 -0.68 -9.76 8.48
C THR A 74 -1.33 -9.77 7.10
N SER A 75 -0.51 -9.89 6.05
CA SER A 75 -0.96 -9.81 4.65
C SER A 75 -1.79 -11.01 4.19
N SER A 76 -1.59 -12.19 4.79
CA SER A 76 -2.31 -13.41 4.38
C SER A 76 -3.84 -13.31 4.56
N ARG A 77 -4.33 -12.39 5.41
CA ARG A 77 -5.77 -12.14 5.54
C ARG A 77 -6.40 -11.54 4.28
N MET A 78 -5.60 -10.91 3.43
CA MET A 78 -6.08 -10.28 2.19
C MET A 78 -6.05 -11.23 0.98
N GLU A 79 -5.49 -12.43 1.11
CA GLU A 79 -5.45 -13.43 0.02
C GLU A 79 -6.84 -13.84 -0.45
N ALA A 80 -7.85 -13.82 0.43
CA ALA A 80 -9.24 -14.15 0.09
C ALA A 80 -9.93 -13.13 -0.84
N PHE A 81 -9.30 -11.97 -1.07
CA PHE A 81 -9.83 -10.89 -1.92
C PHE A 81 -9.07 -10.74 -3.25
N GLY A 82 -8.01 -11.52 -3.46
CA GLY A 82 -7.15 -11.49 -4.64
C GLY A 82 -7.52 -12.48 -5.73
#